data_AF-A0A1E5AEY6-F1
#
_entry.id   AF-A0A1E5AEY6-F1
#
_cell.length_a   1.000
_cell.length_b   1.000
_cell.length_c   1.000
_cell.angle_alpha   90.00
_cell.angle_beta   90.00
_cell.angle_gamma   90.00
#
_symmetry.space_group_name_H-M   'P 1'
#
loop_
_entity.id
_entity.type
_entity.pdbx_description
1 polymer ?
#
loop_
_entity_poly.entity_id
_entity_poly.type
_entity_poly.pdbx_seq_one_letter_code
_entity_poly.pdbx_strand_id
1 'polypeptide(L)' 'MKVIPINILILLILLSGFTACQNNENSNPYTIAYSSKESGNGEIYLTDIEGESKIKITNHPRNDGYVAW' A
#
# COMPACT_ATOMS: atom_id res chain seq x y z
N MET A 1 -17.65 -22.08 38.29
CA MET A 1 -16.83 -21.01 37.71
C MET A 1 -15.44 -21.58 37.44
N LYS A 2 -15.03 -21.69 36.17
CA LYS A 2 -13.77 -22.36 35.80
C LYS A 2 -12.66 -21.31 35.78
N VAL A 3 -11.84 -21.27 36.83
CA VAL A 3 -10.71 -20.35 36.95
C VAL A 3 -9.64 -20.71 35.92
N ILE A 4 -9.19 -19.72 35.15
CA ILE A 4 -8.14 -19.91 34.15
C ILE A 4 -6.79 -19.97 34.89
N PRO A 5 -5.97 -21.01 34.68
CA PRO A 5 -4.68 -21.13 35.34
C PRO A 5 -3.68 -20.09 34.81
N ILE A 6 -2.87 -19.54 35.70
CA ILE A 6 -1.87 -18.48 35.44
C ILE A 6 -0.96 -18.80 34.24
N ASN A 7 -0.60 -20.07 34.02
CA ASN A 7 0.25 -20.46 32.89
C ASN A 7 -0.43 -20.27 31.52
N ILE A 8 -1.76 -20.45 31.45
CA ILE A 8 -2.53 -20.19 30.22
C ILE A 8 -2.61 -18.68 29.96
N LEU A 9 -2.74 -17.87 31.00
CA LEU A 9 -2.74 -16.41 30.89
C LEU A 9 -1.38 -15.89 30.38
N ILE A 10 -0.27 -16.45 30.86
CA ILE A 10 1.09 -16.10 30.40
C ILE A 10 1.29 -16.46 28.92
N LEU A 11 0.80 -17.62 28.48
CA LEU A 11 0.93 -18.04 27.08
C LEU A 11 0.16 -17.14 26.11
N LEU A 12 -1.03 -16.66 26.51
CA LEU A 12 -1.85 -15.76 25.70
C LEU A 12 -1.19 -14.38 25.52
N ILE A 13 -0.55 -13.86 26.57
CA ILE A 13 0.18 -12.57 26.53
C ILE A 13 1.41 -12.69 25.63
N LEU A 14 2.12 -13.81 25.67
CA LEU A 14 3.26 -14.07 24.79
C LEU A 14 2.83 -14.18 23.33
N LEU A 15 1.70 -14.84 23.03
CA LEU A 15 1.15 -14.91 21.66
C LEU A 15 0.78 -13.53 21.10
N SER A 16 0.22 -12.63 21.93
CA SER A 16 -0.10 -11.26 21.49
C SER A 16 1.13 -10.41 21.19
N GLY A 17 2.31 -10.76 21.73
CA GLY A 17 3.57 -10.07 21.49
C GLY A 17 4.26 -10.42 20.16
N PHE A 18 3.78 -11.45 19.44
CA PHE A 18 4.35 -11.88 18.16
C PHE A 18 3.75 -11.16 16.94
N THR A 19 2.56 -10.55 17.05
CA THR A 19 1.96 -9.77 15.95
C THR A 19 2.14 -8.28 16.18
N ALA A 20 3.38 -7.83 16.13
CA ALA A 20 3.67 -6.42 15.90
C ALA A 20 4.96 -6.29 15.08
N CYS A 21 4.95 -6.81 13.85
CA CYS A 21 5.74 -6.19 12.80
C CYS A 21 5.08 -4.83 12.52
N GLN A 22 5.43 -3.79 13.27
CA GLN A 22 5.06 -2.43 12.92
C GLN A 22 5.99 -1.98 11.80
N ASN A 23 5.54 -2.16 10.56
CA ASN A 23 6.15 -1.47 9.43
C ASN A 23 5.89 0.03 9.61
N ASN A 24 6.93 0.77 9.98
CA ASN A 24 6.90 2.23 9.97
C ASN A 24 7.00 2.68 8.50
N GLU A 25 5.86 2.69 7.83
CA GLU A 25 5.77 3.12 6.43
C GLU A 25 5.71 4.65 6.38
N ASN A 26 6.88 5.27 6.36
CA ASN A 26 7.07 6.65 5.88
C ASN A 26 7.17 6.70 4.34
N SER A 27 6.71 5.66 3.65
CA SER A 27 6.71 5.57 2.18
C SER A 27 5.65 6.53 1.62
N ASN A 28 6.00 7.22 0.53
CA ASN A 28 5.00 7.95 -0.23
C ASN A 28 4.10 6.88 -0.90
N PRO A 29 2.77 6.92 -0.73
CA PRO A 29 1.86 5.96 -1.38
C PRO A 29 1.92 6.02 -2.91
N TYR A 30 2.67 6.96 -3.47
CA TYR A 30 2.92 7.10 -4.91
C TYR A 30 4.42 7.22 -5.16
N THR A 31 5.06 6.09 -5.49
CA THR A 31 6.51 6.03 -5.73
C THR A 31 6.84 5.77 -7.21
N ILE A 32 5.89 5.28 -7.99
CA ILE A 32 6.08 4.93 -9.40
C ILE A 32 5.19 5.82 -10.26
N ALA A 33 5.78 6.44 -11.29
CA ALA A 33 5.05 7.13 -12.34
C ALA A 33 5.13 6.32 -13.65
N TYR A 34 4.01 6.21 -14.38
CA TYR A 34 3.96 5.46 -15.64
C TYR A 34 2.89 6.01 -16.60
N SER A 35 3.07 5.77 -17.90
CA SER A 35 2.08 6.12 -18.93
C SER A 35 1.13 4.94 -19.20
N SER A 36 -0.17 5.20 -19.31
CA SER A 36 -1.20 4.20 -19.58
C SER A 36 -2.31 4.73 -20.49
N LYS A 37 -2.94 3.83 -21.27
CA LYS A 37 -4.08 4.13 -22.16
C LYS A 37 -5.42 3.65 -21.62
N GLU A 38 -5.50 3.30 -20.34
CA GLU A 38 -6.71 2.73 -19.74
C GLU A 38 -7.93 3.68 -19.76
N SER A 39 -7.70 4.99 -19.84
CA SER A 39 -8.78 5.98 -19.99
C SER A 39 -9.07 6.38 -21.45
N GLY A 40 -8.50 5.67 -22.43
CA GLY A 40 -8.72 5.86 -23.87
C GLY A 40 -7.58 6.63 -24.57
N ASN A 41 -7.10 7.71 -23.95
CA ASN A 41 -5.87 8.40 -24.36
C ASN A 41 -4.70 8.00 -23.46
N GLY A 42 -3.47 8.14 -23.96
CA GLY A 42 -2.26 8.01 -23.17
C GLY A 42 -2.20 9.09 -22.10
N GLU A 43 -2.13 8.70 -20.84
CA GLU A 43 -2.15 9.59 -19.68
C GLU A 43 -1.12 9.12 -18.66
N ILE A 44 -0.68 10.01 -17.78
CA ILE A 44 0.28 9.70 -16.72
C ILE A 44 -0.46 9.33 -15.44
N TYR A 45 0.00 8.24 -14.83
CA TYR A 45 -0.52 7.71 -13.58
C TYR A 45 0.58 7.57 -12.54
N LEU A 46 0.16 7.61 -11.28
CA LEU A 46 0.98 7.30 -10.12
C LEU A 46 0.46 6.05 -9.41
N THR A 47 1.38 5.24 -8.87
CA THR A 47 1.06 4.03 -8.09
C THR A 47 2.09 3.77 -6.98
N ASP A 48 1.71 2.93 -6.01
CA ASP A 48 2.64 2.39 -5.02
C ASP A 48 3.45 1.22 -5.60
N ILE A 49 4.36 0.67 -4.80
CA ILE A 49 5.21 -0.46 -5.21
C ILE A 49 4.43 -1.77 -5.41
N GLU A 50 3.28 -1.92 -4.74
CA GLU A 50 2.43 -3.11 -4.81
C GLU A 50 1.40 -3.02 -5.95
N GLY A 51 1.25 -1.84 -6.58
CA GLY A 51 0.25 -1.58 -7.61
C GLY A 51 -1.16 -1.34 -7.07
N GLU A 52 -1.35 -1.22 -5.75
CA GLU A 52 -2.67 -1.12 -5.11
C GLU A 52 -3.27 0.29 -5.20
N SER A 53 -2.42 1.31 -5.07
CA SER A 53 -2.79 2.72 -5.24
C SER A 53 -2.72 3.10 -6.72
N LYS A 54 -3.70 3.84 -7.23
CA LYS A 54 -3.69 4.32 -8.61
C LYS A 54 -4.35 5.67 -8.76
N ILE A 55 -3.60 6.67 -9.19
CA ILE A 55 -4.10 8.03 -9.45
C ILE A 55 -3.73 8.46 -10.87
N LYS A 56 -4.72 8.97 -11.61
CA LYS A 56 -4.52 9.69 -12.88
C LYS A 56 -4.10 11.14 -12.56
N ILE A 57 -2.94 11.60 -13.04
CA ILE A 57 -2.41 12.95 -12.73
C ILE A 57 -2.45 13.93 -13.90
N THR A 58 -2.72 13.45 -15.12
CA THR A 58 -2.95 14.28 -16.30
C THR A 58 -4.37 14.09 -16.83
N ASN A 59 -4.86 14.98 -17.68
CA ASN A 59 -6.15 14.80 -18.35
C ASN A 59 -6.17 15.61 -19.65
N HIS A 60 -5.62 15.02 -20.72
CA HIS A 60 -5.54 15.68 -22.02
C HIS A 60 -6.42 14.98 -23.07
N PRO A 61 -7.15 15.71 -23.95
CA PRO A 61 -7.87 15.13 -25.10
C PRO A 61 -6.98 14.36 -26.11
N ARG A 62 -5.66 14.36 -25.97
CA ARG A 62 -4.72 13.60 -26.79
C ARG A 62 -3.77 12.81 -25.90
N ASN A 63 -2.97 11.92 -26.49
CA ASN A 63 -1.95 11.18 -25.75
C ASN A 63 -0.91 12.14 -25.16
N ASP A 64 -0.70 12.05 -23.86
CA ASP A 64 0.48 12.55 -23.19
C ASP A 64 1.70 11.67 -23.48
N GLY A 65 2.87 12.22 -23.17
CA GLY A 65 4.15 11.59 -23.42
C GLY A 65 4.53 10.52 -22.41
N TYR A 66 5.84 10.33 -22.27
CA TYR A 66 6.41 9.44 -21.26
C TYR A 66 6.80 10.24 -20.02
N VAL A 67 6.76 9.58 -18.88
CA VAL A 67 7.41 10.08 -17.67
C VAL A 67 8.91 10.32 -17.94
N ALA A 68 9.45 11.39 -17.37
CA ALA A 68 10.86 11.72 -17.42
C ALA A 68 11.40 11.87 -15.99
N TRP A 69 12.68 11.54 -15.83
CA TRP A 69 13.44 11.46 -14.58
C TRP A 69 14.79 12.14 -14.76
#